data_AF-A0A3D8PCH6-F1
#
_entry.id   AF-A0A3D8PCH6-F1
#
_cell.length_a   1.000
_cell.length_b   1.000
_cell.length_c   1.000
_cell.angle_alpha   90.00
_cell.angle_beta   90.00
_cell.angle_gamma   90.00
#
_symmetry.space_group_name_H-M   'P 1'
#
loop_
_entity.id
_entity.type
_entity.pdbx_description
1 polymer ?
#
loop_
_entity_poly.entity_id
_entity_poly.type
_entity_poly.pdbx_seq_one_letter_code
_entity_poly.pdbx_strand_id
1 'polypeptide(L)' 'LAEAAALAALGPGARITAPRVTSQDGMATAAIAEGDPA' A
#
# COMPACT_ATOMS: atom_id res chain seq x y z
N LEU A 1 4.02 5.53 -6.18
CA LEU A 1 4.56 4.16 -6.28
C LEU A 1 4.06 3.26 -5.16
N ALA A 2 4.24 3.63 -3.89
CA ALA A 2 3.91 2.76 -2.75
C ALA A 2 2.49 2.14 -2.78
N GLU A 3 1.44 2.93 -2.95
CA GLU A 3 0.05 2.40 -3.00
C GLU A 3 -0.18 1.47 -4.19
N ALA A 4 0.29 1.87 -5.37
CA ALA A 4 0.19 1.03 -6.57
C ALA A 4 0.94 -0.30 -6.41
N ALA A 5 2.13 -0.29 -5.80
CA ALA A 5 2.91 -1.51 -5.54
C ALA A 5 2.22 -2.43 -4.51
N ALA A 6 1.65 -1.86 -3.45
CA ALA A 6 0.92 -2.62 -2.43
C ALA A 6 -0.34 -3.29 -3.01
N LEU A 7 -1.12 -2.57 -3.82
CA LEU A 7 -2.30 -3.14 -4.49
C LEU A 7 -1.90 -4.20 -5.52
N ALA A 8 -0.87 -3.94 -6.32
CA ALA A 8 -0.39 -4.89 -7.34
C ALA A 8 0.10 -6.21 -6.73
N ALA A 9 0.64 -6.20 -5.51
CA ALA A 9 1.09 -7.41 -4.82
C ALA A 9 -0.05 -8.35 -4.41
N LEU A 10 -1.29 -7.83 -4.26
CA LEU A 10 -2.45 -8.59 -3.78
C LEU A 10 -3.45 -8.92 -4.89
N GLY A 11 -3.53 -8.09 -5.94
CA GLY A 11 -4.43 -8.32 -7.08
C GLY A 11 -5.84 -7.74 -6.90
N PRO A 12 -6.81 -8.19 -7.73
CA PRO A 12 -8.18 -7.64 -7.72
C PRO A 12 -8.86 -7.76 -6.36
N GLY A 13 -9.62 -6.73 -5.98
CA GLY A 13 -10.31 -6.66 -4.68
C GLY A 13 -9.47 -6.10 -3.53
N ALA A 14 -8.16 -5.90 -3.74
CA ALA A 14 -7.32 -5.25 -2.74
C ALA A 14 -7.73 -3.79 -2.50
N ARG A 15 -7.58 -3.33 -1.25
CA ARG A 15 -7.86 -1.95 -0.85
C ARG A 15 -6.76 -1.38 0.04
N ILE A 16 -6.54 -0.07 -0.05
CA ILE A 16 -5.62 0.66 0.83
C ILE A 16 -6.30 0.88 2.19
N THR A 17 -5.59 0.57 3.27
CA THR A 17 -6.13 0.68 4.63
C THR A 17 -5.96 2.08 5.24
N ALA A 18 -4.97 2.84 4.75
CA ALA A 18 -4.67 4.20 5.16
C ALA A 18 -3.84 4.93 4.09
N PRO A 19 -3.83 6.28 4.04
CA PRO A 19 -2.95 7.02 3.15
C PRO A 19 -1.48 6.61 3.27
N ARG A 20 -0.74 6.61 2.15
CA ARG A 20 0.72 6.38 2.19
C ARG A 20 1.45 7.32 3.14
N VAL A 21 2.48 6.80 3.80
CA VAL A 21 3.36 7.54 4.70
C VAL A 21 4.71 7.75 4.04
N THR A 22 5.32 8.90 4.32
CA THR A 22 6.73 9.17 3.98
C THR A 22 7.57 9.03 5.25
N SER A 23 8.72 8.38 5.15
CA SER A 23 9.66 8.26 6.27
C SER A 23 10.08 9.64 6.79
N GLN A 24 10.46 9.72 8.06
CA GLN A 24 10.86 10.98 8.71
C GLN A 24 12.05 11.64 8.02
N ASP A 25 12.96 10.84 7.46
CA ASP A 25 14.12 11.31 6.69
C ASP A 25 13.77 11.71 5.24
N GLY A 26 12.52 11.54 4.80
CA GLY A 26 12.07 11.85 3.45
C GLY A 26 12.50 10.84 2.38
N MET A 27 13.23 9.78 2.73
CA MET A 27 13.88 8.91 1.76
C MET A 27 12.99 7.76 1.27
N ALA A 28 12.04 7.32 2.09
CA ALA A 28 11.16 6.19 1.79
C ALA A 28 9.68 6.56 1.81
N THR A 29 8.86 5.82 1.06
CA THR A 29 7.40 5.88 1.13
C THR A 29 6.82 4.48 1.28
N ALA A 30 5.80 4.33 2.12
CA ALA A 30 5.16 3.04 2.41
C ALA A 30 3.64 3.16 2.33
N ALA A 31 2.99 2.08 1.92
CA ALA A 31 1.54 1.94 1.90
C ALA A 31 1.17 0.53 2.36
N ILE A 32 0.03 0.40 3.02
CA ILE A 32 -0.51 -0.88 3.48
C ILE A 32 -1.80 -1.14 2.70
N ALA A 33 -1.90 -2.33 2.13
CA ALA A 33 -3.09 -2.82 1.46
C ALA A 33 -3.51 -4.14 2.11
N GLU A 34 -4.80 -4.41 2.07
CA GLU A 34 -5.39 -5.68 2.47
C GLU A 34 -6.14 -6.31 1.30
N GLY A 35 -6.02 -7.63 1.18
CA GLY A 35 -6.74 -8.42 0.19
C GLY A 35 -8.12 -8.83 0.72
N ASP A 36 -8.98 -9.30 -0.17
CA ASP A 36 -10.25 -9.89 0.24
C ASP A 36 -9.99 -11.25 0.94
N PRO A 37 -10.46 -11.47 2.19
CA PRO A 37 -10.39 -12.80 2.78
C PRO A 37 -11.26 -13.76 1.95
N ALA A 38 -10.61 -14.78 1.37
CA ALA A 38 -11.29 -15.87 0.67
C ALA A 38 -12.21 -16.68 1.61
#